data_AF-A0A1B8ZSB4-F1
#
_entry.id   AF-A0A1B8ZSB4-F1
#
_cell.length_a   1.000
_cell.length_b   1.000
_cell.length_c   1.000
_cell.angle_alpha   90.00
_cell.angle_beta   90.00
_cell.angle_gamma   90.00
#
_symmetry.space_group_name_H-M   'P 1'
#
loop_
_entity.id
_entity.type
_entity.pdbx_description
1 polymer ?
#
loop_
_entity_poly.entity_id
_entity_poly.type
_entity_poly.pdbx_seq_one_letter_code
_entity_poly.pdbx_strand_id
1 'polypeptide(L)'
;MLVIMGNVVFSQVGIGTSTPHTSSDLDLGDTNKALYLNRVSDTSVINDPQPGMMVFDVSEQCVKAYQDSPAKWSGCMGSVSGTVSGLTCSSASFSPATATQGAVYTGTLTIPYTGGNGGTYPSQSFTQNGLTFTLTAGNFSMGNGNVVYNINGTPLTSGTTSVNITAGGQSCNGLSLPVNP
;
A
#
# COMPACT_ATOMS: atom_id res chain seq x y z
N MET A 1 -8.83 51.71 -39.95
CA MET A 1 -8.06 50.83 -39.05
C MET A 1 -9.02 50.24 -38.04
N LEU A 2 -9.42 48.98 -38.24
CA LEU A 2 -10.30 48.25 -37.33
C LEU A 2 -9.44 47.75 -36.16
N VAL A 3 -9.66 48.28 -34.96
CA VAL A 3 -8.97 47.85 -33.74
C VAL A 3 -9.77 46.72 -33.12
N ILE A 4 -9.25 45.50 -33.17
CA ILE A 4 -9.80 44.36 -32.42
C ILE A 4 -9.21 44.43 -31.01
N MET A 5 -9.99 44.95 -30.04
CA MET A 5 -9.63 44.90 -28.63
C MET A 5 -9.96 43.51 -28.07
N GLY A 6 -8.95 42.62 -28.04
CA GLY A 6 -9.05 41.35 -27.34
C GLY A 6 -8.82 41.55 -25.83
N ASN A 7 -9.86 41.40 -25.02
CA ASN A 7 -9.70 41.33 -23.56
C ASN A 7 -9.25 39.90 -23.21
N VAL A 8 -8.01 39.75 -22.75
CA VAL A 8 -7.52 38.50 -22.16
C VAL A 8 -7.87 38.56 -20.68
N VAL A 9 -9.05 38.04 -20.31
CA VAL A 9 -9.41 37.87 -18.90
C VAL A 9 -8.80 36.55 -18.43
N PHE A 10 -7.79 36.62 -17.57
CA PHE A 10 -7.36 35.45 -16.79
C PHE A 10 -8.49 35.13 -15.82
N SER A 11 -9.29 34.11 -16.15
CA SER A 11 -10.33 33.62 -15.25
C SER A 11 -9.84 32.34 -14.60
N GLN A 12 -9.84 32.34 -13.28
CA GLN A 12 -9.91 31.14 -12.46
C GLN A 12 -11.05 30.24 -12.96
N VAL A 13 -10.82 28.93 -12.97
CA VAL A 13 -11.80 27.94 -13.40
C VAL A 13 -12.54 27.43 -12.16
N GLY A 14 -13.80 27.81 -12.01
CA GLY A 14 -14.71 27.20 -11.04
C GLY A 14 -15.49 26.06 -11.66
N ILE A 15 -15.46 24.88 -11.04
CA ILE A 15 -16.35 23.76 -11.38
C ILE A 15 -17.27 23.51 -10.19
N GLY A 16 -18.59 23.69 -10.40
CA GLY A 16 -19.59 23.58 -9.33
C GLY A 16 -19.67 24.80 -8.40
N THR A 17 -18.96 25.90 -8.71
CA THR A 17 -19.04 27.17 -7.97
C THR A 17 -19.01 28.36 -8.94
N SER A 18 -19.83 29.39 -8.66
CA SER A 18 -19.81 30.68 -9.38
C SER A 18 -18.87 31.71 -8.73
N THR A 19 -18.28 31.37 -7.58
CA THR A 19 -17.37 32.24 -6.82
C THR A 19 -16.12 31.46 -6.44
N PRO A 20 -15.23 31.15 -7.40
CA PRO A 20 -13.99 30.44 -7.10
C PRO A 20 -13.13 31.26 -6.13
N HIS A 21 -12.39 30.59 -5.25
CA HIS A 21 -11.53 31.26 -4.30
C HIS A 21 -10.45 32.10 -5.01
N THR A 22 -10.17 33.31 -4.53
CA THR A 22 -9.26 34.28 -5.19
C THR A 22 -7.80 33.84 -5.26
N SER A 23 -7.43 32.80 -4.51
CA SER A 23 -6.09 32.20 -4.52
C SER A 23 -6.03 30.89 -5.32
N SER A 24 -7.05 30.59 -6.14
CA SER A 24 -7.13 29.34 -6.88
C SER A 24 -7.20 29.59 -8.39
N ASP A 25 -6.38 28.85 -9.14
CA ASP A 25 -6.51 28.79 -10.59
C ASP A 25 -7.60 27.77 -11.02
N LEU A 26 -7.83 26.75 -10.18
CA LEU A 26 -8.89 25.75 -10.29
C LEU A 26 -9.56 25.56 -8.92
N ASP A 27 -10.89 25.73 -8.86
CA ASP A 27 -11.71 25.53 -7.66
C ASP A 27 -12.84 24.51 -7.92
N LEU A 28 -13.01 23.56 -7.02
CA LEU A 28 -14.02 22.50 -7.08
C LEU A 28 -15.01 22.68 -5.93
N GLY A 29 -16.18 23.25 -6.21
CA GLY A 29 -17.11 23.74 -5.18
C GLY A 29 -18.28 22.82 -4.83
N ASP A 30 -18.48 21.71 -5.55
CA ASP A 30 -19.57 20.77 -5.25
C ASP A 30 -19.34 20.08 -3.89
N THR A 31 -20.38 20.01 -3.05
CA THR A 31 -20.27 19.45 -1.67
C THR A 31 -20.24 17.92 -1.61
N ASN A 32 -20.45 17.24 -2.74
CA ASN A 32 -20.55 15.79 -2.83
C ASN A 32 -19.78 15.19 -4.02
N LYS A 33 -18.85 15.94 -4.61
CA LYS A 33 -17.95 15.46 -5.68
C LYS A 33 -16.51 15.72 -5.30
N ALA A 34 -15.59 15.11 -6.04
CA ALA A 34 -14.16 15.25 -5.82
C ALA A 34 -13.42 15.19 -7.16
N LEU A 35 -12.14 15.58 -7.15
CA LEU A 35 -11.25 15.35 -8.28
C LEU A 35 -11.07 13.85 -8.50
N TYR A 36 -11.49 13.35 -9.66
CA TYR A 36 -11.25 11.98 -10.08
C TYR A 36 -9.94 11.91 -10.87
N LEU A 37 -8.86 11.51 -10.20
CA LEU A 37 -7.52 11.44 -10.81
C LEU A 37 -7.42 10.34 -11.86
N ASN A 38 -6.52 10.53 -12.83
CA ASN A 38 -6.16 9.48 -13.77
C ASN A 38 -5.61 8.25 -13.01
N ARG A 39 -6.15 7.08 -13.34
CA ARG A 39 -5.75 5.80 -12.75
C ARG A 39 -4.77 5.10 -13.69
N VAL A 40 -3.54 4.88 -13.23
CA VAL A 40 -2.46 4.21 -13.97
C VAL A 40 -2.16 2.85 -13.35
N SER A 41 -1.70 1.86 -14.13
CA SER A 41 -1.37 0.54 -13.57
C SER A 41 -0.34 0.64 -12.45
N ASP A 42 0.67 1.48 -12.66
CA ASP A 42 1.73 1.88 -11.76
C ASP A 42 2.42 3.13 -12.36
N THR A 43 3.35 3.74 -11.64
CA THR A 43 3.97 5.00 -12.10
C THR A 43 4.97 4.85 -13.25
N SER A 44 5.40 3.63 -13.61
CA SER A 44 6.35 3.40 -14.71
C SER A 44 5.74 3.62 -16.10
N VAL A 45 4.41 3.63 -16.22
CA VAL A 45 3.74 3.88 -17.52
C VAL A 45 3.81 5.34 -17.96
N ILE A 46 4.30 6.24 -17.09
CA ILE A 46 4.46 7.66 -17.36
C ILE A 46 5.91 7.90 -17.78
N ASN A 47 6.16 7.99 -19.08
CA ASN A 47 7.52 8.03 -19.64
C ASN A 47 8.26 9.37 -19.46
N ASP A 48 7.53 10.47 -19.26
CA ASP A 48 8.09 11.82 -19.05
C ASP A 48 7.35 12.55 -17.92
N PRO A 49 7.54 12.11 -16.66
CA PRO A 49 6.87 12.72 -15.53
C PRO A 49 7.46 14.10 -15.22
N GLN A 50 6.59 15.09 -14.99
CA GLN A 50 6.98 16.46 -14.63
C GLN A 50 6.67 16.75 -13.16
N PRO A 51 7.52 17.51 -12.44
CA PRO A 51 7.24 17.91 -11.06
C PRO A 51 5.85 18.57 -10.91
N GLY A 52 5.08 18.13 -9.92
CA GLY A 52 3.71 18.59 -9.66
C GLY A 52 2.60 17.70 -10.26
N MET A 53 2.94 16.66 -11.02
CA MET A 53 1.95 15.67 -11.47
C MET A 53 1.40 14.85 -10.29
N MET A 54 0.11 14.52 -10.31
CA MET A 54 -0.57 13.61 -9.37
C MET A 54 -1.34 12.52 -10.12
N VAL A 55 -1.26 11.29 -9.66
CA VAL A 55 -1.98 10.13 -10.24
C VAL A 55 -2.51 9.20 -9.16
N PHE A 56 -3.50 8.38 -9.50
CA PHE A 56 -3.89 7.23 -8.68
C PHE A 56 -3.20 5.98 -9.22
N ASP A 57 -2.27 5.43 -8.45
CA ASP A 57 -1.56 4.19 -8.75
C ASP A 57 -2.45 2.99 -8.37
N VAL A 58 -2.83 2.17 -9.36
CA VAL A 58 -3.71 1.02 -9.18
C VAL A 58 -2.97 -0.16 -8.53
N SER A 59 -1.67 -0.30 -8.72
CA SER A 59 -0.91 -1.37 -8.08
C SER A 59 -0.86 -1.22 -6.56
N GLU A 60 -0.76 0.02 -6.08
CA GLU A 60 -0.70 0.36 -4.64
C GLU A 60 -2.02 0.93 -4.08
N GLN A 61 -3.05 1.10 -4.91
CA GLN A 61 -4.36 1.66 -4.56
C GLN A 61 -4.30 3.03 -3.86
N CYS A 62 -3.43 3.94 -4.32
CA CYS A 62 -3.20 5.21 -3.65
C CYS A 62 -2.84 6.37 -4.58
N VAL A 63 -2.90 7.61 -4.08
CA VAL A 63 -2.45 8.80 -4.81
C VAL A 63 -0.94 8.94 -4.69
N LYS A 64 -0.24 9.23 -5.78
CA LYS A 64 1.20 9.56 -5.78
C LYS A 64 1.43 10.90 -6.49
N ALA A 65 2.41 11.67 -6.03
CA ALA A 65 2.87 12.89 -6.69
C ALA A 65 4.29 12.71 -7.24
N TYR A 66 4.59 13.32 -8.38
CA TYR A 66 5.95 13.44 -8.86
C TYR A 66 6.57 14.72 -8.31
N GLN A 67 7.56 14.60 -7.43
CA GLN A 67 8.07 15.69 -6.59
C GLN A 67 9.55 15.47 -6.22
N ASP A 68 10.12 16.22 -5.28
CA ASP A 68 11.53 16.24 -4.83
C ASP A 68 12.56 16.85 -5.82
N SER A 69 13.80 16.97 -5.34
CA SER A 69 14.98 17.40 -6.10
C SER A 69 16.17 16.48 -5.75
N PRO A 70 16.59 15.55 -6.64
CA PRO A 70 16.04 15.31 -7.99
C PRO A 70 14.63 14.73 -7.96
N ALA A 71 13.85 15.02 -9.01
CA ALA A 71 12.45 14.66 -9.09
C ALA A 71 12.24 13.13 -9.17
N LYS A 72 11.26 12.63 -8.43
CA LYS A 72 10.86 11.23 -8.34
C LYS A 72 9.40 11.11 -7.91
N TRP A 73 8.79 9.96 -8.15
CA TRP A 73 7.49 9.64 -7.57
C TRP A 73 7.59 9.52 -6.05
N SER A 74 6.64 10.14 -5.34
CA SER A 74 6.44 9.94 -3.91
C SER A 74 5.98 8.51 -3.62
N GLY A 75 6.04 8.11 -2.36
CA GLY A 75 5.16 7.05 -1.87
C GLY A 75 3.70 7.50 -1.90
N CYS A 76 2.79 6.68 -1.38
CA CYS A 76 1.37 7.04 -1.27
C CYS A 76 1.19 8.36 -0.49
N MET A 77 0.64 9.39 -1.12
CA MET A 77 0.27 10.63 -0.45
C MET A 77 -0.81 10.35 0.59
N GLY A 78 -0.61 10.85 1.81
CA GLY A 78 -1.50 10.57 2.94
C GLY A 78 -1.29 9.19 3.58
N SER A 79 -0.24 8.46 3.19
CA SER A 79 0.17 7.26 3.95
C SER A 79 0.69 7.68 5.32
N VAL A 80 -0.18 7.60 6.31
CA VAL A 80 0.26 7.43 7.70
C VAL A 80 0.87 6.04 7.82
N SER A 81 1.98 5.91 8.55
CA SER A 81 2.49 4.59 8.90
C SER A 81 1.37 3.76 9.50
N GLY A 82 1.15 2.59 8.90
CA GLY A 82 0.19 1.64 9.38
C GLY A 82 0.53 1.21 10.79
N THR A 83 -0.41 1.36 11.71
CA THR A 83 -0.32 0.80 13.06
C THR A 83 -1.53 -0.07 13.33
N VAL A 84 -1.33 -1.08 14.16
CA VAL A 84 -2.41 -1.92 14.70
C VAL A 84 -2.35 -1.89 16.22
N SER A 85 -3.49 -2.03 16.86
CA SER A 85 -3.58 -2.07 18.32
C SER A 85 -2.99 -3.37 18.87
N GLY A 86 -3.12 -4.47 18.12
CA GLY A 86 -2.55 -5.76 18.49
C GLY A 86 -2.57 -6.76 17.35
N LEU A 87 -1.61 -7.68 17.36
CA LEU A 87 -1.66 -8.89 16.54
C LEU A 87 -2.24 -10.04 17.37
N THR A 88 -3.18 -10.79 16.80
CA THR A 88 -3.81 -11.94 17.46
C THR A 88 -3.03 -13.22 17.11
N CYS A 89 -1.79 -13.30 17.58
CA CYS A 89 -0.83 -14.37 17.21
C CYS A 89 -1.33 -15.78 17.52
N SER A 90 -2.15 -15.95 18.57
CA SER A 90 -2.77 -17.24 18.93
C SER A 90 -3.79 -17.74 17.90
N SER A 91 -4.31 -16.85 17.06
CA SER A 91 -5.23 -17.16 15.96
C SER A 91 -4.53 -17.14 14.59
N ALA A 92 -3.20 -16.99 14.58
CA ALA A 92 -2.45 -17.09 13.34
C ALA A 92 -2.50 -18.53 12.80
N SER A 93 -2.54 -18.66 11.47
CA SER A 93 -2.71 -19.96 10.83
C SER A 93 -1.84 -20.09 9.58
N PHE A 94 -1.24 -21.28 9.43
CA PHE A 94 -0.56 -21.70 8.22
C PHE A 94 -1.52 -22.49 7.34
N SER A 95 -1.45 -22.29 6.04
CA SER A 95 -2.19 -23.06 5.04
C SER A 95 -1.28 -23.36 3.85
N PRO A 96 -0.87 -24.61 3.60
CA PRO A 96 -1.15 -25.82 4.39
C PRO A 96 -0.64 -25.76 5.85
N ALA A 97 -1.25 -26.51 6.76
CA ALA A 97 -0.90 -26.44 8.19
C ALA A 97 0.44 -27.13 8.55
N THR A 98 1.01 -27.92 7.63
CA THR A 98 2.28 -28.64 7.81
C THR A 98 3.08 -28.61 6.52
N ALA A 99 4.41 -28.65 6.63
CA ALA A 99 5.33 -28.87 5.52
C ALA A 99 6.01 -30.25 5.64
N THR A 100 6.74 -30.67 4.61
CA THR A 100 7.53 -31.91 4.60
C THR A 100 8.97 -31.59 4.19
N GLN A 101 9.95 -32.17 4.88
CA GLN A 101 11.36 -31.96 4.59
C GLN A 101 11.69 -32.36 3.15
N GLY A 102 12.47 -31.53 2.45
CA GLY A 102 12.88 -31.79 1.06
C GLY A 102 11.76 -31.68 0.01
N ALA A 103 10.50 -31.47 0.41
CA ALA A 103 9.38 -31.26 -0.51
C ALA A 103 9.10 -29.77 -0.73
N VAL A 104 8.68 -29.39 -1.94
CA VAL A 104 8.27 -28.02 -2.23
C VAL A 104 7.03 -27.67 -1.40
N TYR A 105 7.08 -26.54 -0.72
CA TYR A 105 5.98 -25.96 0.02
C TYR A 105 5.52 -24.67 -0.67
N THR A 106 4.21 -24.51 -0.83
CA THR A 106 3.59 -23.26 -1.29
C THR A 106 2.33 -23.03 -0.48
N GLY A 107 2.26 -21.91 0.22
CA GLY A 107 1.20 -21.66 1.17
C GLY A 107 1.20 -20.24 1.70
N THR A 108 0.45 -20.02 2.77
CA THR A 108 0.30 -18.71 3.41
C THR A 108 0.38 -18.82 4.93
N LEU A 109 0.89 -17.76 5.57
CA LEU A 109 0.72 -17.50 7.00
C LEU A 109 -0.20 -16.28 7.16
N THR A 110 -1.37 -16.49 7.76
CA THR A 110 -2.36 -15.44 8.02
C THR A 110 -2.33 -15.09 9.51
N ILE A 111 -2.15 -13.81 9.83
CA ILE A 111 -2.10 -13.29 11.19
C ILE A 111 -3.20 -12.25 11.35
N PRO A 112 -4.28 -12.55 12.11
CA PRO A 112 -5.30 -11.56 12.42
C PRO A 112 -4.76 -10.43 13.28
N TYR A 113 -5.33 -9.24 13.14
CA TYR A 113 -5.02 -8.07 13.95
C TYR A 113 -6.28 -7.28 14.31
N THR A 114 -6.14 -6.43 15.33
CA THR A 114 -7.20 -5.50 15.77
C THR A 114 -6.77 -4.05 15.70
N GLY A 115 -7.74 -3.15 15.55
CA GLY A 115 -7.55 -1.70 15.65
C GLY A 115 -6.52 -1.11 14.68
N GLY A 116 -6.54 -1.55 13.43
CA GLY A 116 -5.79 -0.95 12.32
C GLY A 116 -6.27 0.46 12.02
N ASN A 117 -5.34 1.34 11.65
CA ASN A 117 -5.58 2.77 11.43
C ASN A 117 -5.78 3.17 9.95
N GLY A 118 -5.87 2.23 9.01
CA GLY A 118 -5.93 2.55 7.57
C GLY A 118 -4.57 2.79 6.90
N GLY A 119 -3.50 2.89 7.69
CA GLY A 119 -2.17 3.27 7.22
C GLY A 119 -1.44 2.14 6.47
N THR A 120 -0.38 2.51 5.76
CA THR A 120 0.39 1.60 4.90
C THR A 120 1.44 0.81 5.69
N TYR A 121 1.71 -0.42 5.30
CA TYR A 121 2.88 -1.19 5.70
C TYR A 121 3.74 -1.56 4.48
N PRO A 122 5.08 -1.50 4.59
CA PRO A 122 5.96 -1.83 3.48
C PRO A 122 5.99 -3.34 3.23
N SER A 123 6.49 -3.73 2.06
CA SER A 123 6.78 -5.14 1.77
C SER A 123 7.86 -5.67 2.71
N GLN A 124 7.77 -6.93 3.09
CA GLN A 124 8.77 -7.63 3.90
C GLN A 124 9.11 -8.97 3.26
N SER A 125 10.38 -9.38 3.36
CA SER A 125 10.81 -10.71 2.92
C SER A 125 11.92 -11.24 3.82
N PHE A 126 11.81 -12.50 4.22
CA PHE A 126 12.84 -13.21 4.98
C PHE A 126 12.73 -14.71 4.73
N THR A 127 13.78 -15.46 5.08
CA THR A 127 13.83 -16.91 4.91
C THR A 127 14.08 -17.60 6.24
N GLN A 128 13.34 -18.67 6.52
CA GLN A 128 13.53 -19.54 7.69
C GLN A 128 13.40 -21.00 7.27
N ASN A 129 14.37 -21.84 7.64
CA ASN A 129 14.40 -23.27 7.28
C ASN A 129 14.16 -23.54 5.78
N GLY A 130 14.71 -22.72 4.87
CA GLY A 130 14.52 -22.89 3.42
C GLY A 130 13.15 -22.47 2.88
N LEU A 131 12.27 -21.93 3.74
CA LEU A 131 11.00 -21.31 3.37
C LEU A 131 11.16 -19.79 3.36
N THR A 132 10.80 -19.16 2.25
CA THR A 132 10.77 -17.70 2.09
C THR A 132 9.36 -17.19 2.36
N PHE A 133 9.26 -16.25 3.29
CA PHE A 133 8.04 -15.57 3.70
C PHE A 133 8.03 -14.18 3.06
N THR A 134 6.94 -13.82 2.38
CA THR A 134 6.81 -12.54 1.69
C THR A 134 5.49 -11.89 2.04
N LEU A 135 5.55 -10.72 2.68
CA LEU A 135 4.42 -9.81 2.80
C LEU A 135 4.54 -8.76 1.69
N THR A 136 3.57 -8.69 0.80
CA THR A 136 3.48 -7.61 -0.19
C THR A 136 3.13 -6.31 0.52
N ALA A 137 3.62 -5.16 0.04
CA ALA A 137 3.22 -3.87 0.56
C ALA A 137 1.70 -3.69 0.45
N GLY A 138 1.11 -2.99 1.41
CA GLY A 138 -0.34 -2.78 1.45
C GLY A 138 -0.77 -1.85 2.58
N ASN A 139 -2.06 -1.89 2.91
CA ASN A 139 -2.67 -1.08 3.96
C ASN A 139 -3.34 -1.97 5.00
N PHE A 140 -3.33 -1.53 6.26
CA PHE A 140 -4.22 -2.11 7.25
C PHE A 140 -5.65 -1.62 6.98
N SER A 141 -6.63 -2.52 7.03
CA SER A 141 -8.04 -2.14 7.21
C SER A 141 -8.22 -1.27 8.45
N MET A 142 -9.15 -0.31 8.38
CA MET A 142 -9.63 0.37 9.58
C MET A 142 -10.39 -0.62 10.48
N GLY A 143 -9.96 -0.76 11.73
CA GLY A 143 -10.50 -1.78 12.64
C GLY A 143 -9.78 -3.13 12.51
N ASN A 144 -10.52 -4.23 12.42
CA ASN A 144 -9.91 -5.57 12.40
C ASN A 144 -9.58 -6.04 10.99
N GLY A 145 -8.56 -6.87 10.84
CA GLY A 145 -8.17 -7.43 9.55
C GLY A 145 -7.09 -8.50 9.68
N ASN A 146 -6.42 -8.81 8.57
CA ASN A 146 -5.37 -9.83 8.52
C ASN A 146 -4.12 -9.32 7.79
N VAL A 147 -2.95 -9.70 8.29
CA VAL A 147 -1.70 -9.68 7.53
C VAL A 147 -1.47 -11.07 6.95
N VAL A 148 -1.16 -11.16 5.66
CA VAL A 148 -0.98 -12.44 4.96
C VAL A 148 0.41 -12.49 4.33
N TYR A 149 1.25 -13.41 4.79
CA TYR A 149 2.53 -13.72 4.17
C TYR A 149 2.34 -14.88 3.19
N ASN A 150 2.81 -14.69 1.96
CA ASN A 150 3.00 -15.78 1.01
C ASN A 150 4.27 -16.55 1.37
N ILE A 151 4.22 -17.87 1.26
CA ILE A 151 5.32 -18.75 1.62
C ILE A 151 5.64 -19.65 0.44
N ASN A 152 6.90 -19.69 0.03
CA ASN A 152 7.41 -20.64 -0.96
C ASN A 152 8.79 -21.17 -0.56
N GLY A 153 9.18 -22.33 -1.09
CA GLY A 153 10.51 -22.90 -0.86
C GLY A 153 10.46 -24.38 -0.50
N THR A 154 11.56 -24.89 0.05
CA THR A 154 11.73 -26.31 0.40
C THR A 154 12.33 -26.40 1.80
N PRO A 155 11.63 -26.99 2.78
CA PRO A 155 12.15 -27.13 4.14
C PRO A 155 13.45 -27.95 4.18
N LEU A 156 14.47 -27.44 4.87
CA LEU A 156 15.79 -28.09 4.95
C LEU A 156 15.85 -29.16 6.03
N THR A 157 15.21 -28.92 7.18
CA THR A 157 15.17 -29.82 8.33
C THR A 157 13.74 -30.11 8.76
N SER A 158 13.45 -31.34 9.15
CA SER A 158 12.21 -31.72 9.85
C SER A 158 12.19 -31.19 11.29
N GLY A 159 11.03 -31.23 11.95
CA GLY A 159 10.81 -30.65 13.28
C GLY A 159 9.89 -29.43 13.23
N THR A 160 10.19 -28.38 14.00
CA THR A 160 9.35 -27.17 14.06
C THR A 160 10.10 -25.98 13.48
N THR A 161 9.49 -25.34 12.47
CA THR A 161 9.96 -24.06 11.96
C THR A 161 9.30 -22.93 12.74
N SER A 162 10.06 -22.24 13.59
CA SER A 162 9.58 -21.08 14.36
C SER A 162 9.93 -19.78 13.65
N VAL A 163 8.96 -18.86 13.56
CA VAL A 163 9.14 -17.53 12.97
C VAL A 163 8.64 -16.43 13.91
N ASN A 164 9.31 -15.29 13.84
CA ASN A 164 8.93 -14.06 14.54
C ASN A 164 8.55 -13.01 13.48
N ILE A 165 7.39 -12.39 13.65
CA ILE A 165 6.82 -11.43 12.70
C ILE A 165 6.66 -10.08 13.39
N THR A 166 7.02 -9.01 12.70
CA THR A 166 6.77 -7.63 13.14
C THR A 166 5.96 -6.88 12.09
N ALA A 167 4.78 -6.38 12.49
CA ALA A 167 3.88 -5.65 11.60
C ALA A 167 3.07 -4.61 12.39
N GLY A 168 2.91 -3.42 11.82
CA GLY A 168 2.07 -2.37 12.40
C GLY A 168 2.48 -1.88 13.80
N GLY A 169 3.79 -1.93 14.11
CA GLY A 169 4.34 -1.60 15.42
C GLY A 169 4.20 -2.69 16.49
N GLN A 170 3.65 -3.85 16.13
CA GLN A 170 3.44 -5.00 17.01
C GLN A 170 4.31 -6.19 16.60
N SER A 171 4.49 -7.14 17.51
CA SER A 171 5.29 -8.36 17.27
C SER A 171 4.51 -9.63 17.61
N CYS A 172 4.61 -10.64 16.75
CA CYS A 172 4.22 -12.02 17.03
C CYS A 172 5.46 -12.90 17.08
N ASN A 173 5.75 -13.45 18.25
CA ASN A 173 6.89 -14.35 18.45
C ASN A 173 6.43 -15.80 18.57
N GLY A 174 7.24 -16.73 18.07
CA GLY A 174 7.01 -18.17 18.25
C GLY A 174 5.87 -18.76 17.43
N LEU A 175 5.52 -18.16 16.29
CA LEU A 175 4.62 -18.80 15.33
C LEU A 175 5.30 -20.03 14.75
N SER A 176 4.62 -21.18 14.76
CA SER A 176 5.23 -22.47 14.45
C SER A 176 4.56 -23.19 13.28
N LEU A 177 5.38 -23.63 12.33
CA LEU A 177 4.99 -24.53 11.25
C LEU A 177 5.65 -25.90 11.47
N PRO A 178 4.88 -26.97 11.73
CA PRO A 178 5.41 -28.32 11.77
C PRO A 178 5.95 -28.76 10.41
N VAL A 179 7.12 -29.39 10.41
CA VAL A 179 7.80 -29.96 9.24
C VAL A 179 7.98 -31.45 9.48
N ASN A 180 7.22 -32.25 8.73
CA ASN A 180 7.33 -33.70 8.76
C ASN A 180 8.66 -34.17 8.14
N PRO A 181 9.20 -35.32 8.55
CA PRO A 181 10.33 -35.97 7.88
C PRO A 181 10.06 -36.25 6.40
#